data_AF-A0A5C0SCR2-F1
#
_entry.id   AF-A0A5C0SCR2-F1
#
_cell.length_a   1.000
_cell.length_b   1.000
_cell.length_c   1.000
_cell.angle_alpha   90.00
_cell.angle_beta   90.00
_cell.angle_gamma   90.00
#
_symmetry.space_group_name_H-M   'P 1'
#
loop_
_entity.id
_entity.type
_entity.pdbx_description
1 polymer ?
#
loop_
_entity_poly.entity_id
_entity_poly.type
_entity_poly.pdbx_seq_one_letter_code
_entity_poly.pdbx_strand_id
1 'polypeptide(L)'
;MNRTLSKRQQQILDYIRKEIDEKGYPPTVREICNSVGLSSSSTVHGHLENLEKNGYIRRDSTKPRCIEIVEKENNKHIIVQASKDNIALGILKGDHILFEKNVSPKKDDIIAVRSNDRISFRKYTRSAKNILGVVEGVFRRV
;
A
#
# COMPACT_ATOMS: atom_id res chain seq x y z
N MET A 1 17.72 6.21 7.55
CA MET A 1 17.16 7.37 6.83
C MET A 1 15.71 7.05 6.47
N ASN A 2 14.73 7.71 7.12
CA ASN A 2 13.31 7.54 6.78
C ASN A 2 13.07 8.26 5.44
N ARG A 3 13.02 7.49 4.35
CA ARG A 3 12.85 8.01 2.99
C ARG A 3 11.38 7.98 2.62
N THR A 4 10.68 9.07 2.90
CA THR A 4 9.28 9.23 2.48
C THR A 4 9.21 9.23 0.96
N LEU A 5 8.49 8.28 0.37
CA LEU A 5 8.24 8.25 -1.07
C LEU A 5 7.42 9.46 -1.49
N SER A 6 7.75 10.04 -2.65
CA SER A 6 6.87 11.04 -3.25
C SER A 6 5.55 10.38 -3.66
N LYS A 7 4.47 11.17 -3.74
CA LYS A 7 3.15 10.67 -4.19
C LYS A 7 3.24 9.94 -5.54
N ARG A 8 4.12 10.40 -6.45
CA ARG A 8 4.32 9.78 -7.76
C ARG A 8 5.10 8.47 -7.68
N GLN A 9 6.15 8.42 -6.86
CA GLN A 9 6.90 7.19 -6.63
C GLN A 9 6.02 6.12 -5.98
N GLN A 10 5.18 6.51 -5.02
CA GLN A 10 4.20 5.62 -4.39
C GLN A 10 3.21 5.08 -5.44
N GLN A 11 2.63 5.95 -6.28
CA GLN A 11 1.72 5.51 -7.36
C GLN A 11 2.37 4.50 -8.32
N ILE A 12 3.63 4.73 -8.71
CA ILE A 12 4.36 3.80 -9.57
C ILE A 12 4.57 2.46 -8.87
N LEU A 13 5.01 2.49 -7.61
CA LEU A 13 5.26 1.28 -6.82
C LEU A 13 3.96 0.47 -6.60
N ASP A 14 2.85 1.15 -6.29
CA ASP A 14 1.54 0.52 -6.10
C ASP A 14 1.01 -0.09 -7.41
N TYR A 15 1.26 0.58 -8.54
CA TYR A 15 0.89 0.03 -9.84
C TYR A 15 1.70 -1.23 -10.17
N ILE A 16 3.01 -1.23 -9.92
CA ILE A 16 3.86 -2.42 -10.11
C ILE A 16 3.38 -3.57 -9.23
N ARG A 17 3.06 -3.31 -7.95
CA ARG A 17 2.48 -4.31 -7.03
C ARG A 17 1.21 -4.91 -7.62
N LYS A 18 0.26 -4.04 -7.96
CA LYS A 18 -1.04 -4.44 -8.49
C LYS A 18 -0.89 -5.34 -9.71
N GLU A 19 -0.02 -5.00 -10.65
CA GLU A 19 0.19 -5.78 -11.86
C GLU A 19 0.82 -7.16 -11.57
N ILE A 20 1.77 -7.23 -10.62
CA ILE A 20 2.33 -8.51 -10.16
C ILE A 20 1.25 -9.35 -9.48
N ASP A 21 0.44 -8.76 -8.60
CA ASP A 21 -0.61 -9.47 -7.87
C ASP A 21 -1.76 -9.95 -8.77
N GLU A 22 -2.15 -9.15 -9.77
CA GLU A 22 -3.27 -9.45 -10.67
C GLU A 22 -2.87 -10.33 -11.86
N LYS A 23 -1.68 -10.14 -12.44
CA LYS A 23 -1.25 -10.81 -13.68
C LYS A 23 -0.11 -11.80 -13.49
N GLY A 24 0.60 -11.75 -12.35
CA GLY A 24 1.76 -12.60 -12.07
C GLY A 24 3.07 -12.10 -12.69
N TYR A 25 3.08 -10.91 -13.32
CA TYR A 25 4.28 -10.34 -13.92
C TYR A 25 4.32 -8.81 -13.79
N PRO A 26 5.51 -8.20 -13.68
CA PRO A 26 5.64 -6.75 -13.56
C PRO A 26 5.30 -6.03 -14.89
N PRO A 27 4.85 -4.77 -14.81
CA PRO A 27 4.55 -3.98 -15.99
C PRO A 27 5.83 -3.47 -16.67
N THR A 28 5.69 -3.09 -17.92
CA THR A 28 6.68 -2.37 -18.73
C THR A 28 6.67 -0.88 -18.42
N VAL A 29 7.74 -0.17 -18.77
CA VAL A 29 7.81 1.30 -18.62
C VAL A 29 6.66 2.01 -19.34
N ARG A 30 6.25 1.52 -20.52
CA ARG A 30 5.11 2.09 -21.27
C ARG A 30 3.78 1.88 -20.55
N GLU A 31 3.56 0.70 -19.98
CA GLU A 31 2.36 0.42 -19.17
C GLU A 31 2.32 1.32 -17.92
N ILE A 32 3.47 1.56 -17.28
CA ILE A 32 3.59 2.49 -16.14
C ILE A 32 3.26 3.93 -16.58
N CYS A 33 3.83 4.41 -17.70
CA CYS A 33 3.52 5.75 -18.23
C CYS A 33 2.01 5.97 -18.36
N ASN A 34 1.33 5.01 -19.01
CA ASN A 34 -0.11 5.08 -19.25
C ASN A 34 -0.92 5.06 -17.95
N SER A 35 -0.52 4.25 -16.95
CA SER A 35 -1.27 4.11 -15.71
C SER A 35 -1.14 5.30 -14.77
N VAL A 36 0.03 5.94 -14.71
CA VAL A 36 0.26 7.10 -13.82
C VAL A 36 0.07 8.45 -14.51
N GLY A 37 -0.28 8.45 -15.80
CA GLY A 37 -0.55 9.64 -16.60
C GLY A 37 0.71 10.44 -16.94
N LEU A 38 1.83 9.75 -17.19
CA LEU A 38 3.09 10.37 -17.62
C LEU A 38 3.30 10.13 -19.11
N SER A 39 3.59 11.21 -19.85
CA SER A 39 3.84 11.14 -21.30
C SER A 39 5.27 10.69 -21.63
N SER A 40 6.22 10.89 -20.72
CA SER A 40 7.65 10.62 -20.96
C SER A 40 8.14 9.37 -20.24
N SER A 41 8.66 8.42 -21.01
CA SER A 41 9.36 7.24 -20.48
C SER A 41 10.56 7.63 -19.64
N SER A 42 11.27 8.71 -19.99
CA SER A 42 12.44 9.20 -19.25
C SER A 42 12.08 9.61 -17.82
N THR A 43 10.90 10.22 -17.63
CA THR A 43 10.40 10.57 -16.28
C THR A 43 10.15 9.32 -15.44
N VAL A 44 9.55 8.27 -16.04
CA VAL A 44 9.36 6.99 -15.35
C VAL A 44 10.70 6.33 -15.03
N HIS A 45 11.67 6.35 -15.95
CA HIS A 45 13.01 5.82 -15.67
C HIS A 45 13.67 6.50 -14.47
N GLY A 46 13.56 7.82 -14.34
CA GLY A 46 14.08 8.56 -13.19
C GLY A 46 13.36 8.23 -11.88
N HIS A 47 12.04 8.01 -11.91
CA HIS A 47 11.32 7.54 -10.73
C HIS A 47 11.73 6.12 -10.33
N LEU A 48 11.89 5.21 -11.29
CA LEU A 48 12.31 3.83 -11.04
C LEU A 48 13.74 3.76 -10.50
N GLU A 49 14.66 4.57 -11.03
CA GLU A 49 16.03 4.67 -10.53
C GLU A 49 16.06 5.16 -9.07
N ASN A 50 15.23 6.14 -8.74
CA ASN A 50 15.12 6.60 -7.35
C ASN A 50 14.51 5.53 -6.43
N LEU A 51 13.48 4.81 -6.88
CA LEU A 51 12.92 3.68 -6.13
C LEU A 51 13.97 2.59 -5.89
N GLU A 52 14.80 2.29 -6.88
CA GLU A 52 15.90 1.34 -6.81
C GLU A 52 17.01 1.79 -5.86
N LYS A 53 17.49 3.03 -5.99
CA LYS A 53 18.45 3.68 -5.07
C LYS A 53 17.95 3.71 -3.62
N ASN A 54 16.64 3.72 -3.45
CA ASN A 54 15.99 3.72 -2.15
C ASN A 54 15.65 2.31 -1.63
N GLY A 55 15.97 1.26 -2.39
CA GLY A 55 15.79 -0.14 -1.96
C GLY A 55 14.36 -0.65 -2.05
N TYR A 56 13.45 0.06 -2.73
CA TYR A 56 12.06 -0.37 -2.90
C TYR A 56 11.92 -1.43 -3.98
N ILE A 57 12.74 -1.35 -5.02
CA ILE A 57 12.74 -2.26 -6.16
C ILE A 57 14.18 -2.63 -6.54
N ARG A 58 14.30 -3.70 -7.33
CA ARG A 58 15.49 -4.06 -8.10
C ARG A 58 15.04 -4.27 -9.53
N ARG A 59 15.83 -3.83 -10.51
CA ARG A 59 15.46 -4.04 -11.92
C ARG A 59 16.67 -4.29 -12.82
N ASP A 60 16.41 -4.94 -13.94
CA ASP A 60 17.32 -4.93 -15.09
C ASP A 60 16.77 -3.95 -16.12
N SER A 61 17.42 -2.78 -16.24
CA SER A 61 16.97 -1.73 -17.17
C SER A 61 17.05 -2.13 -18.64
N THR A 62 17.79 -3.19 -18.98
CA THR A 62 17.96 -3.67 -20.35
C THR A 62 16.85 -4.60 -20.80
N LYS A 63 16.06 -5.14 -19.86
CA LYS A 63 15.01 -6.13 -20.14
C LYS A 63 13.63 -5.60 -19.76
N PRO A 64 12.63 -5.72 -20.65
CA PRO A 64 11.26 -5.43 -20.26
C PRO A 64 10.82 -6.42 -19.17
N ARG A 65 9.92 -5.98 -18.29
CA ARG A 65 9.32 -6.82 -17.23
C ARG A 65 10.34 -7.46 -16.29
N CYS A 66 11.52 -6.87 -16.12
CA CYS A 66 12.50 -7.28 -15.13
C CYS A 66 12.53 -6.28 -13.97
N ILE A 67 11.43 -6.22 -13.23
CA ILE A 67 11.30 -5.40 -12.01
C ILE A 67 10.84 -6.32 -10.88
N GLU A 68 11.61 -6.34 -9.80
CA GLU A 68 11.33 -7.06 -8.57
C GLU A 68 11.08 -6.05 -7.45
N ILE A 69 10.05 -6.29 -6.63
CA ILE A 69 9.79 -5.48 -5.45
C ILE A 69 10.62 -6.03 -4.29
N VAL A 70 11.54 -5.21 -3.79
CA VAL A 70 12.48 -5.58 -2.74
C VAL A 70 12.02 -5.08 -1.36
N GLU A 71 11.05 -4.14 -1.30
CA GLU A 71 10.46 -3.67 -0.04
C GLU A 71 9.74 -4.83 0.68
N LYS A 72 10.53 -5.62 1.44
CA LYS A 72 10.07 -6.70 2.29
C LYS A 72 9.75 -6.15 3.68
N GLU A 73 8.48 -6.29 4.02
CA GLU A 73 7.89 -6.45 5.36
C GLU A 73 7.87 -5.27 6.33
N ASN A 74 8.83 -4.35 6.31
CA ASN A 74 8.90 -3.31 7.36
C ASN A 74 7.74 -2.30 7.33
N ASN A 75 7.05 -2.14 6.19
CA ASN A 75 5.87 -1.27 6.05
C ASN A 75 4.56 -2.04 5.83
N LYS A 76 4.58 -3.37 5.87
CA LYS A 76 3.35 -4.15 5.75
C LYS A 76 2.47 -3.98 6.97
N HIS A 77 3.05 -3.73 8.14
CA HIS A 77 2.29 -3.66 9.36
C HIS A 77 2.44 -2.33 10.09
N ILE A 78 1.33 -1.79 10.59
CA ILE A 78 1.33 -0.74 11.61
C ILE A 78 0.89 -1.37 12.91
N ILE A 79 1.61 -1.08 13.99
CA ILE A 79 1.16 -1.38 15.35
C ILE A 79 0.56 -0.12 15.94
N VAL A 80 -0.65 -0.22 16.50
CA VAL A 80 -1.32 0.90 17.18
C VAL A 80 -1.82 0.40 18.52
N GLN A 81 -1.62 1.18 19.57
CA GLN A 81 -2.17 0.85 20.88
C GLN A 81 -3.62 1.33 20.99
N ALA A 82 -4.52 0.44 21.42
CA ALA A 82 -5.93 0.77 21.62
C ALA A 82 -6.08 1.80 22.74
N SER A 83 -6.66 2.96 22.42
CA SER A 83 -6.92 4.02 23.41
C SER A 83 -8.20 3.80 24.22
N LYS A 84 -9.09 2.93 23.75
CA LYS A 84 -10.41 2.62 24.33
C LYS A 84 -10.78 1.16 24.06
N ASP A 85 -11.69 0.65 24.87
CA ASP A 85 -12.28 -0.68 24.68
C ASP A 85 -13.19 -0.70 23.44
N ASN A 86 -13.14 -1.80 22.71
CA ASN A 86 -14.06 -2.17 21.65
C ASN A 86 -14.44 -3.66 21.82
N ILE A 87 -15.42 -3.89 22.68
CA ILE A 87 -15.88 -5.23 23.09
C ILE A 87 -16.35 -6.04 21.87
N ALA A 88 -16.99 -5.40 20.88
CA ALA A 88 -17.47 -6.08 19.68
C ALA A 88 -16.34 -6.70 18.84
N LEU A 89 -15.12 -6.16 18.93
CA LEU A 89 -13.94 -6.69 18.28
C LEU A 89 -13.01 -7.46 19.23
N GLY A 90 -13.39 -7.56 20.51
CA GLY A 90 -12.56 -8.17 21.56
C GLY A 90 -11.26 -7.41 21.81
N ILE A 91 -11.26 -6.09 21.62
CA ILE A 91 -10.11 -5.20 21.83
C ILE A 91 -10.31 -4.45 23.14
N LEU A 92 -9.32 -4.47 24.02
CA LEU A 92 -9.32 -3.70 25.28
C LEU A 92 -8.33 -2.53 25.19
N LYS A 93 -8.56 -1.50 26.01
CA LYS A 93 -7.63 -0.38 26.16
C LYS A 93 -6.25 -0.91 26.57
N GLY A 94 -5.24 -0.52 25.81
CA GLY A 94 -3.85 -0.94 26.01
C GLY A 94 -3.39 -2.04 25.07
N ASP A 95 -4.31 -2.73 24.38
CA ASP A 95 -3.97 -3.78 23.42
C ASP A 95 -3.15 -3.21 22.25
N HIS A 96 -2.16 -3.97 21.80
CA HIS A 96 -1.41 -3.66 20.59
C HIS A 96 -2.10 -4.32 19.40
N ILE A 97 -2.53 -3.49 18.45
CA ILE A 97 -3.26 -3.92 17.28
C ILE A 97 -2.34 -3.88 16.07
N LEU A 98 -2.24 -5.00 15.36
CA LEU A 98 -1.53 -5.10 14.10
C LEU A 98 -2.47 -4.81 12.93
N PHE A 99 -2.13 -3.83 12.10
CA PHE A 99 -2.80 -3.54 10.85
C PHE A 99 -1.94 -3.89 9.68
N GLU A 100 -2.47 -4.65 8.73
CA GLU A 100 -1.81 -4.91 7.46
C GLU A 100 -2.13 -3.78 6.46
N LYS A 101 -1.13 -3.00 6.06
CA LYS A 101 -1.22 -1.98 5.02
C LYS A 101 -1.14 -2.60 3.63
N ASN A 102 -1.62 -1.86 2.63
CA ASN A 102 -1.51 -2.22 1.21
C ASN A 102 -2.15 -3.58 0.87
N VAL A 103 -3.12 -4.01 1.67
CA VAL A 103 -3.94 -5.20 1.40
C VAL A 103 -5.30 -4.75 0.91
N SER A 104 -5.73 -5.33 -0.22
CA SER A 104 -7.11 -5.16 -0.69
C SER A 104 -8.07 -5.83 0.30
N PRO A 105 -8.94 -5.08 1.01
CA PRO A 105 -9.84 -5.64 1.99
C PRO A 105 -10.87 -6.57 1.34
N LYS A 106 -11.15 -7.69 2.00
CA LYS A 106 -12.17 -8.65 1.59
C LYS A 106 -13.50 -8.32 2.27
N LYS A 107 -14.61 -8.82 1.70
CA LYS A 107 -15.94 -8.69 2.32
C LYS A 107 -15.84 -9.18 3.77
N ASP A 108 -16.40 -8.39 4.69
CA ASP A 108 -16.42 -8.67 6.12
C ASP A 108 -15.09 -8.46 6.88
N ASP A 109 -13.99 -8.08 6.21
CA ASP A 109 -12.76 -7.65 6.89
C ASP A 109 -13.03 -6.40 7.74
N ILE A 110 -12.32 -6.26 8.87
CA ILE A 110 -12.32 -5.01 9.65
C ILE A 110 -11.21 -4.12 9.10
N ILE A 111 -11.56 -2.88 8.75
CA ILE A 111 -10.62 -1.87 8.22
C ILE A 111 -10.48 -0.70 9.19
N ALA A 112 -9.26 -0.15 9.26
CA ALA A 112 -9.02 1.14 9.88
C ALA A 112 -9.29 2.27 8.88
N VAL A 113 -10.17 3.18 9.25
CA VAL A 113 -10.47 4.40 8.49
C VAL A 113 -10.02 5.61 9.29
N ARG A 114 -9.15 6.42 8.71
CA ARG A 114 -8.73 7.71 9.28
C ARG A 114 -9.63 8.83 8.76
N SER A 115 -10.21 9.60 9.66
CA SER A 115 -11.00 10.80 9.36
C SER A 115 -10.81 11.84 10.47
N ASN A 116 -10.51 13.10 10.11
CA ASN A 116 -10.26 14.20 11.07
C ASN A 116 -9.29 13.83 12.20
N ASP A 117 -8.15 13.24 11.85
CA ASP A 117 -7.10 12.78 12.77
C ASP A 117 -7.53 11.72 13.81
N ARG A 118 -8.69 11.10 13.62
CA ARG A 118 -9.18 9.98 14.40
C ARG A 118 -9.19 8.71 13.56
N ILE A 119 -8.73 7.61 14.14
CA ILE A 119 -8.84 6.27 13.54
C ILE A 119 -10.09 5.60 14.09
N SER A 120 -10.93 5.10 13.20
CA SER A 120 -12.10 4.30 13.53
C SER A 120 -12.05 2.94 12.83
N PHE A 121 -12.63 1.92 13.45
CA PHE A 121 -12.76 0.60 12.86
C PHE A 121 -14.11 0.47 12.18
N ARG A 122 -14.14 -0.07 10.96
CA ARG A 122 -15.37 -0.37 10.23
C ARG A 122 -15.29 -1.74 9.59
N LYS A 123 -16.43 -2.41 9.48
CA LYS A 123 -16.54 -3.62 8.68
C LYS A 123 -16.59 -3.25 7.20
N TYR A 124 -15.73 -3.85 6.38
CA TYR A 124 -15.67 -3.59 4.95
C TYR A 124 -16.85 -4.28 4.23
N THR A 125 -17.56 -3.50 3.42
CA THR A 125 -18.60 -3.99 2.51
C THR A 125 -18.24 -3.60 1.08
N ARG A 126 -18.64 -4.41 0.08
CA ARG A 126 -18.33 -4.12 -1.34
C ARG A 126 -18.92 -2.78 -1.83
N SER A 127 -19.97 -2.28 -1.17
CA SER A 127 -20.56 -0.96 -1.41
C SER A 127 -19.77 0.20 -0.80
N ALA A 128 -18.76 -0.08 0.03
CA ALA A 128 -17.96 0.90 0.75
C ALA A 128 -16.86 1.56 -0.10
N LYS A 129 -16.95 1.52 -1.44
CA LYS A 129 -16.04 2.30 -2.32
C LYS A 129 -16.10 3.81 -2.08
N ASN A 130 -17.18 4.31 -1.44
CA ASN A 130 -17.40 5.73 -1.12
C ASN A 130 -17.14 6.08 0.36
N ILE A 131 -16.20 5.41 1.05
CA ILE A 131 -15.84 5.82 2.42
C ILE A 131 -15.25 7.23 2.40
N LEU A 132 -15.87 8.16 3.14
CA LEU A 132 -15.30 9.45 3.51
C LEU A 132 -14.13 9.20 4.49
N GLY A 133 -12.94 8.91 3.96
CA GLY A 133 -11.73 8.67 4.75
C GLY A 133 -10.70 7.82 4.01
N VAL A 134 -9.46 7.85 4.49
CA VAL A 134 -8.36 7.02 3.94
C VAL A 134 -8.35 5.68 4.69
N VAL A 135 -8.41 4.58 3.94
CA VAL A 135 -8.22 3.23 4.50
C VAL A 135 -6.74 3.06 4.81
N GLU A 136 -6.41 2.89 6.09
CA GLU A 136 -5.01 2.78 6.56
C GLU A 136 -4.51 1.33 6.57
N GLY A 137 -5.43 0.36 6.70
CA GLY A 137 -5.08 -1.06 6.71
C GLY A 137 -6.23 -1.96 7.14
N VAL A 138 -5.99 -3.26 7.03
CA VAL A 138 -6.89 -4.33 7.48
C VAL A 138 -6.44 -4.80 8.86
N PHE A 139 -7.37 -4.83 9.80
CA PHE A 139 -7.15 -5.39 11.13
C PHE A 139 -6.91 -6.90 11.00
N ARG A 140 -5.78 -7.36 11.55
CA ARG A 140 -5.49 -8.79 11.72
C ARG A 140 -5.32 -9.04 13.20
N ARG A 141 -6.06 -10.02 13.70
CA ARG A 141 -5.82 -10.55 15.05
C ARG A 141 -4.60 -11.46 14.95
N VAL A 142 -3.57 -11.12 15.72
CA VAL A 142 -2.41 -11.99 15.92
C VAL A 142 -2.66 -12.89 17.13
#